data_AF-A0A318IZ13-F1
#
_entry.id   AF-A0A318IZ13-F1
#
_cell.length_a   1.000
_cell.length_b   1.000
_cell.length_c   1.000
_cell.angle_alpha   90.00
_cell.angle_beta   90.00
_cell.angle_gamma   90.00
#
_symmetry.space_group_name_H-M   'P 1'
#
loop_
_entity.id
_entity.type
_entity.pdbx_description
1 polymer ?
#
loop_
_entity_poly.entity_id
_entity_poly.type
_entity_poly.pdbx_seq_one_letter_code
_entity_poly.pdbx_strand_id
1 'polypeptide(L)'
;MSGLLQSRAADLVALGTLAVLYLGGAGIALWRIRAAAPRGKAYWIVCIALLAGGAIAMGGNLSPVPNSGEMPPGFALGVEAVLLGLALVAGGCAWLMLRARKR
;
A
#
# COMPACT_ATOMS: atom_id res chain seq x y z
N MET A 1 -20.77 -19.79 17.84
CA MET A 1 -21.14 -19.10 16.57
C MET A 1 -20.77 -17.62 16.55
N SER A 2 -20.57 -16.96 17.70
CA SER A 2 -20.12 -15.55 17.80
C SER A 2 -18.67 -15.31 17.37
N GLY A 3 -17.75 -16.25 17.64
CA GLY A 3 -16.33 -16.10 17.27
C GLY A 3 -16.07 -16.05 15.75
N LEU A 4 -16.78 -16.86 14.96
CA LEU A 4 -16.66 -16.87 13.49
C LEU A 4 -17.16 -15.56 12.84
N LEU A 5 -18.22 -14.97 13.40
CA LEU A 5 -18.75 -13.68 12.93
C LEU A 5 -17.82 -12.53 13.30
N GLN A 6 -17.24 -12.57 14.51
CA GLN A 6 -16.22 -11.62 14.98
C GLN A 6 -14.98 -11.65 14.08
N SER A 7 -14.48 -12.85 13.74
CA SER A 7 -13.32 -13.00 12.84
C SER A 7 -13.60 -12.46 11.44
N ARG A 8 -14.76 -12.77 10.86
CA ARG A 8 -15.13 -12.23 9.54
C ARG A 8 -15.27 -10.71 9.55
N ALA A 9 -15.85 -10.13 10.60
CA ALA A 9 -15.96 -8.69 10.73
C ALA A 9 -14.57 -8.03 10.84
N ALA A 10 -13.66 -8.61 11.63
CA ALA A 10 -12.29 -8.13 11.75
C ALA A 10 -11.53 -8.19 10.41
N ASP A 11 -11.66 -9.29 9.67
CA ASP A 11 -11.03 -9.45 8.36
C ASP A 11 -11.55 -8.42 7.36
N LEU A 12 -12.87 -8.19 7.31
CA LEU A 12 -13.48 -7.18 6.44
C LEU A 12 -13.00 -5.76 6.77
N VAL A 13 -12.88 -5.43 8.06
CA VAL A 13 -12.36 -4.12 8.50
C VAL A 13 -10.89 -3.96 8.13
N ALA A 14 -10.09 -5.00 8.31
CA ALA A 14 -8.67 -4.99 7.94
C ALA A 14 -8.50 -4.81 6.43
N LEU A 15 -9.20 -5.60 5.62
CA LEU A 15 -9.21 -5.50 4.17
C LEU A 15 -9.72 -4.14 3.68
N GLY A 16 -10.81 -3.65 4.26
CA GLY A 16 -11.38 -2.34 3.91
C GLY A 16 -10.41 -1.20 4.23
N THR A 17 -9.77 -1.24 5.40
CA THR A 17 -8.77 -0.25 5.79
C THR A 17 -7.56 -0.29 4.86
N LEU A 18 -7.05 -1.48 4.56
CA LEU A 18 -5.92 -1.63 3.63
C LEU A 18 -6.29 -1.12 2.23
N ALA A 19 -7.49 -1.40 1.74
CA ALA A 19 -7.96 -0.91 0.44
C ALA A 19 -8.01 0.62 0.39
N VAL A 20 -8.56 1.26 1.44
CA VAL A 20 -8.62 2.72 1.54
C VAL A 20 -7.20 3.32 1.58
N LEU A 21 -6.31 2.76 2.40
CA LEU A 21 -4.93 3.21 2.51
C LEU A 21 -4.18 3.05 1.18
N TYR A 22 -4.35 1.92 0.51
CA TYR A 22 -3.72 1.63 -0.77
C TYR A 22 -4.18 2.59 -1.87
N LEU A 23 -5.50 2.76 -2.04
CA LEU A 23 -6.08 3.65 -3.06
C LEU A 23 -5.77 5.12 -2.75
N GLY A 24 -5.89 5.53 -1.50
CA GLY A 24 -5.55 6.88 -1.07
C GLY A 24 -4.07 7.18 -1.25
N GLY A 25 -3.19 6.24 -0.85
CA GLY A 25 -1.75 6.36 -0.99
C GLY A 25 -1.30 6.44 -2.44
N ALA A 26 -1.83 5.54 -3.30
CA ALA A 26 -1.58 5.56 -4.74
C ALA A 26 -2.10 6.84 -5.40
N GLY A 27 -3.31 7.27 -5.03
CA GLY A 27 -3.91 8.51 -5.53
C GLY A 27 -3.09 9.74 -5.20
N ILE A 28 -2.63 9.87 -3.94
CA ILE A 28 -1.75 10.97 -3.51
C ILE A 28 -0.42 10.93 -4.27
N ALA A 29 0.21 9.75 -4.37
CA ALA A 29 1.47 9.60 -5.07
C ALA A 29 1.33 10.01 -6.54
N LEU A 30 0.31 9.52 -7.25
CA LEU A 30 0.05 9.88 -8.65
C LEU A 30 -0.26 11.37 -8.83
N TRP A 31 -1.10 11.94 -7.97
CA TRP A 31 -1.41 13.36 -8.00
C TRP A 31 -0.14 14.21 -7.80
N ARG A 32 0.71 13.80 -6.85
CA ARG A 32 1.99 14.48 -6.58
C ARG A 32 3.01 14.33 -7.70
N ILE A 33 3.07 13.18 -8.38
CA ILE A 33 3.93 13.03 -9.57
C ILE A 33 3.52 14.03 -10.66
N ARG A 34 2.21 14.26 -10.83
CA ARG A 34 1.69 15.25 -11.79
C ARG A 34 1.98 16.69 -11.35
N ALA A 35 1.77 17.00 -10.08
CA ALA A 35 1.82 18.38 -9.56
C ALA A 35 3.20 18.85 -9.07
N ALA A 36 4.13 17.96 -8.72
CA ALA A 36 5.41 18.35 -8.12
C ALA A 36 6.45 18.81 -9.17
N ALA A 37 7.35 19.71 -8.74
CA ALA A 37 8.55 20.06 -9.50
C ALA A 37 9.45 18.82 -9.73
N PRO A 38 10.26 18.77 -10.81
CA PRO A 38 10.99 17.57 -11.23
C PRO A 38 11.83 16.91 -10.14
N ARG A 39 12.46 17.68 -9.25
CA ARG A 39 13.21 17.15 -8.09
C ARG A 39 12.35 16.48 -7.03
N GLY A 40 11.10 16.88 -6.88
CA GLY A 40 10.15 16.27 -5.95
C GLY A 40 9.42 15.05 -6.52
N LYS A 41 9.47 14.82 -7.83
CA LYS A 41 8.75 13.70 -8.48
C LYS A 41 9.34 12.34 -8.16
N ALA A 42 10.68 12.23 -8.07
CA ALA A 42 11.37 10.96 -7.85
C ALA A 42 10.88 10.24 -6.59
N TYR A 43 10.67 10.99 -5.50
CA TYR A 43 10.12 10.45 -4.25
C TYR A 43 8.76 9.76 -4.44
N TRP A 44 7.83 10.45 -5.10
CA TRP A 44 6.48 9.93 -5.33
C TRP A 44 6.46 8.80 -6.37
N ILE A 45 7.41 8.80 -7.32
CA ILE A 45 7.63 7.68 -8.26
C ILE A 45 8.07 6.43 -7.50
N VAL A 46 8.99 6.55 -6.54
CA VAL A 46 9.40 5.42 -5.69
C VAL A 46 8.21 4.90 -4.87
N CYS A 47 7.39 5.81 -4.31
CA CYS A 47 6.19 5.42 -3.57
C CYS A 47 5.22 4.61 -4.44
N ILE A 48 4.91 5.08 -5.65
CA ILE A 48 3.98 4.34 -6.53
C ILE A 48 4.59 3.04 -7.05
N ALA A 49 5.91 2.99 -7.28
CA ALA A 49 6.61 1.77 -7.70
C ALA A 49 6.55 0.69 -6.60
N LEU A 50 6.71 1.07 -5.33
CA LEU A 50 6.58 0.16 -4.20
C LEU A 50 5.14 -0.35 -4.05
N LEU A 51 4.14 0.54 -4.15
CA LEU A 51 2.73 0.14 -4.07
C LEU A 51 2.34 -0.81 -5.21
N ALA A 52 2.63 -0.42 -6.46
CA ALA A 52 2.29 -1.21 -7.63
C ALA A 52 3.11 -2.51 -7.71
N GLY A 53 4.41 -2.43 -7.44
CA GLY A 53 5.30 -3.59 -7.43
C GLY A 53 4.92 -4.59 -6.34
N GLY A 54 4.57 -4.11 -5.14
CA GLY A 54 4.09 -4.96 -4.06
C GLY A 54 2.75 -5.64 -4.39
N ALA A 55 1.81 -4.91 -5.00
CA ALA A 55 0.55 -5.49 -5.47
C ALA A 55 0.74 -6.54 -6.56
N ILE A 56 1.65 -6.29 -7.52
CA ILE A 56 2.01 -7.27 -8.55
C ILE A 56 2.68 -8.50 -7.92
N ALA A 57 3.57 -8.32 -6.94
CA ALA A 57 4.21 -9.45 -6.24
C ALA A 57 3.20 -10.30 -5.45
N MET A 58 2.17 -9.67 -4.85
CA MET A 58 1.08 -10.39 -4.19
C MET A 58 0.18 -11.14 -5.19
N GLY A 59 -0.12 -10.55 -6.35
CA GLY A 59 -1.05 -11.12 -7.35
C GLY A 59 -0.41 -12.00 -8.43
N GLY A 60 0.91 -11.92 -8.62
CA GLY A 60 1.62 -12.57 -9.73
C GLY A 60 1.81 -14.08 -9.58
N ASN A 61 1.70 -14.62 -8.37
CA ASN A 61 1.90 -16.04 -8.06
C ASN A 61 0.61 -16.78 -7.74
N LEU A 62 -0.51 -16.36 -8.35
CA LEU A 62 -1.81 -17.05 -8.26
C LEU A 62 -1.88 -18.34 -9.08
N SER A 63 -0.73 -19.00 -9.34
CA SER A 63 -0.75 -20.36 -9.90
C SER A 63 -1.60 -21.24 -8.98
N PRO A 64 -2.56 -22.02 -9.51
CA PRO A 64 -3.45 -22.83 -8.70
C PRO A 64 -2.67 -24.00 -8.09
N VAL A 65 -1.91 -23.71 -7.03
CA VAL A 65 -1.39 -24.74 -6.13
C VAL A 65 -2.61 -25.31 -5.42
N PRO A 66 -2.81 -26.65 -5.43
CA PRO A 66 -3.98 -27.26 -4.83
C PRO A 66 -3.99 -27.00 -3.32
N ASN A 67 -4.78 -26.03 -2.88
CA ASN A 67 -5.30 -25.78 -1.52
C ASN A 67 -4.42 -26.28 -0.35
N SER A 68 -3.10 -26.08 -0.43
CA SER A 68 -2.15 -26.55 0.57
C SER A 68 -2.12 -25.64 1.80
N GLY A 69 -2.80 -24.49 1.75
CA GLY A 69 -2.76 -23.46 2.78
C GLY A 69 -1.44 -22.69 2.85
N GLU A 70 -0.48 -23.01 1.98
CA GLU A 70 0.80 -22.33 1.89
C GLU A 70 0.64 -20.96 1.22
N MET A 71 1.24 -19.93 1.81
CA MET A 71 1.25 -18.59 1.22
C MET A 71 1.99 -18.61 -0.13
N PRO A 72 1.45 -17.95 -1.18
CA PRO A 72 2.11 -17.89 -2.47
C PRO A 72 3.52 -17.32 -2.36
N PRO A 73 4.51 -17.89 -3.08
CA PRO A 73 5.87 -17.38 -3.06
C PRO A 73 5.89 -15.93 -3.55
N GLY A 74 6.45 -15.03 -2.74
CA GLY A 74 6.48 -13.59 -3.03
C GLY A 74 5.34 -12.76 -2.42
N PHE A 75 4.32 -13.38 -1.83
CA PHE A 75 3.23 -12.67 -1.15
C PHE A 75 3.75 -11.81 0.01
N ALA A 76 4.57 -12.39 0.90
CA ALA A 76 5.15 -11.68 2.05
C ALA A 76 5.98 -10.46 1.61
N LEU A 77 6.86 -10.64 0.61
CA LEU A 77 7.63 -9.53 0.04
C LEU A 77 6.73 -8.45 -0.57
N GLY A 78 5.64 -8.86 -1.23
CA GLY A 78 4.65 -7.93 -1.77
C GLY A 78 3.94 -7.11 -0.70
N VAL A 79 3.57 -7.73 0.42
CA VAL A 79 2.99 -7.04 1.59
C VAL A 79 3.98 -6.03 2.17
N GLU A 80 5.23 -6.44 2.42
CA GLU A 80 6.28 -5.55 2.92
C GLU A 80 6.51 -4.35 2.01
N ALA A 81 6.55 -4.58 0.69
CA ALA A 81 6.69 -3.49 -0.29
C ALA A 81 5.50 -2.51 -0.24
N VAL A 82 4.26 -3.01 -0.11
CA VAL A 82 3.07 -2.16 0.03
C VAL A 82 3.12 -1.36 1.33
N LEU A 83 3.45 -2.00 2.46
CA LEU A 83 3.53 -1.33 3.76
C LEU A 83 4.61 -0.24 3.77
N LEU A 84 5.79 -0.51 3.19
CA LEU A 84 6.84 0.49 2.99
C LEU A 84 6.36 1.64 2.10
N GLY A 85 5.68 1.34 0.99
CA GLY A 85 5.10 2.35 0.10
C GLY A 85 4.11 3.26 0.84
N LEU A 86 3.21 2.68 1.64
CA LEU A 86 2.25 3.42 2.46
C LEU A 86 2.93 4.29 3.52
N ALA A 87 3.94 3.76 4.22
CA ALA A 87 4.71 4.49 5.22
C ALA A 87 5.41 5.72 4.60
N LEU A 88 6.00 5.56 3.41
CA LEU A 88 6.60 6.67 2.68
C LEU A 88 5.56 7.69 2.22
N VAL A 89 4.39 7.27 1.72
CA VAL A 89 3.33 8.24 1.38
C VAL A 89 2.91 9.05 2.61
N ALA A 90 2.69 8.38 3.75
CA ALA A 90 2.35 9.03 5.00
C ALA A 90 3.44 10.01 5.46
N GLY A 91 4.72 9.59 5.44
CA GLY A 91 5.85 10.45 5.79
C GLY A 91 6.00 11.67 4.88
N GLY A 92 5.78 11.48 3.57
CA GLY A 92 5.77 12.55 2.59
C GLY A 92 4.68 13.58 2.89
N CYS A 93 3.46 13.12 3.18
CA CYS A 93 2.35 13.98 3.60
C CYS A 93 2.66 14.74 4.90
N ALA A 94 3.19 14.06 5.92
CA ALA A 94 3.56 14.69 7.19
C ALA A 94 4.63 15.78 6.99
N TRP A 95 5.66 15.50 6.19
CA TRP A 95 6.70 16.48 5.86
C TRP A 95 6.13 17.73 5.19
N LEU A 96 5.18 17.57 4.26
CA LEU A 96 4.55 18.69 3.57
C LEU A 96 3.72 19.55 4.52
N MET A 97 2.99 18.94 5.46
CA MET A 97 2.26 19.68 6.50
C MET A 97 3.21 20.43 7.44
N LEU A 98 4.30 19.79 7.87
CA LEU A 98 5.32 20.45 8.70
C LEU A 98 5.99 21.61 7.98
N ARG A 99 6.29 21.46 6.69
CA ARG A 99 6.86 22.53 5.87
C ARG A 99 5.89 23.69 5.67
N ALA A 100 4.59 23.40 5.53
CA ALA A 100 3.55 24.42 5.43
C ALA A 100 3.41 25.23 6.73
N ARG A 101 3.59 24.60 7.90
CA ARG A 101 3.56 25.28 9.21
C ARG A 101 4.79 26.14 9.50
N LYS A 102 5.92 25.85 8.86
CA LYS A 102 7.18 26.63 9.02
C LYS A 102 7.26 27.85 8.09
N ARG A 103 6.27 28.05 7.22
CA ARG A 103 6.12 29.24 6.39
C ARG A 103 5.07 30.15 6.98
#